data_AF-A0A7J9LZQ9-F1
#
_entry.id   AF-A0A7J9LZQ9-F1
#
_cell.length_a   1.000
_cell.length_b   1.000
_cell.length_c   1.000
_cell.angle_alpha   90.00
_cell.angle_beta   90.00
_cell.angle_gamma   90.00
#
_symmetry.space_group_name_H-M   'P 1'
#
loop_
_entity.id
_entity.type
_entity.pdbx_description
1 polymer ?
#
loop_
_entity_poly.entity_id
_entity_poly.type
_entity_poly.pdbx_seq_one_letter_code
_entity_poly.pdbx_strand_id
1 'polypeptide(L)' 'MSSKGFQDLASLKELKIYKCPKLTSLPEKDMLRSLGCLYISSCPLLQEECSSDKGREWSKISHIPLVQIDGKRVIPRKSD' A
#
# COMPACT_ATOMS: atom_id res chain seq x y z
N MET A 1 0.85 -4.20 22.20
CA MET A 1 -0.24 -3.22 22.03
C MET A 1 -0.81 -3.39 20.64
N SER A 2 -2.04 -3.92 20.53
CA SER A 2 -2.70 -4.21 19.25
C SER A 2 -3.26 -2.90 18.68
N SER A 3 -2.78 -2.50 17.50
CA SER A 3 -3.27 -1.34 16.75
C SER A 3 -4.65 -1.65 16.16
N LYS A 4 -5.70 -1.50 16.97
CA LYS A 4 -7.12 -1.71 16.60
C LYS A 4 -7.68 -0.66 15.62
N GLY A 5 -6.85 0.20 15.02
CA GLY A 5 -7.30 1.32 14.18
C GLY A 5 -7.78 0.96 12.78
N PHE A 6 -7.55 -0.28 12.32
CA PHE A 6 -7.75 -0.66 10.91
C PHE A 6 -8.58 -1.93 10.71
N GLN A 7 -9.30 -2.42 11.74
CA GLN A 7 -10.03 -3.69 11.68
C GLN A 7 -11.17 -3.71 10.63
N ASP A 8 -11.68 -2.55 10.21
CA ASP A 8 -12.81 -2.44 9.28
C ASP A 8 -12.49 -1.75 7.95
N LEU A 9 -11.25 -1.87 7.43
CA LEU A 9 -10.94 -1.46 6.05
C LEU A 9 -11.50 -2.43 4.98
N ALA A 10 -12.32 -3.42 5.39
CA ALA A 10 -12.96 -4.38 4.50
C ALA A 10 -13.90 -3.77 3.46
N SER A 11 -14.31 -2.50 3.62
CA SER A 11 -15.08 -1.74 2.63
C SER A 11 -14.27 -0.68 1.89
N LEU A 12 -13.02 -0.42 2.30
CA LEU A 12 -12.20 0.66 1.73
C LEU A 12 -11.74 0.31 0.31
N LYS A 13 -12.27 1.04 -0.68
CA LYS A 13 -11.92 0.86 -2.09
C LYS A 13 -10.73 1.69 -2.56
N GLU A 14 -10.47 2.80 -1.90
CA GLU A 14 -9.40 3.72 -2.25
C GLU A 14 -8.65 4.20 -1.01
N LEU A 15 -7.32 4.12 -1.04
CA LEU A 15 -6.44 4.59 0.02
C LEU A 15 -5.43 5.56 -0.58
N LYS A 16 -5.34 6.74 0.03
CA LYS A 16 -4.47 7.83 -0.39
C LYS A 16 -3.60 8.26 0.78
N ILE A 17 -2.28 8.20 0.58
CA ILE A 17 -1.28 8.56 1.60
C ILE A 17 -0.41 9.68 1.03
N TYR A 18 -0.45 10.85 1.66
CA TYR A 18 0.23 12.05 1.20
C TYR A 18 1.08 12.67 2.30
N LYS A 19 2.33 13.02 1.98
CA LYS A 19 3.22 13.81 2.84
C LYS A 19 3.40 13.20 4.24
N CYS A 20 3.56 11.89 4.32
CA CYS A 20 3.82 11.16 5.56
C CYS A 20 5.28 10.67 5.60
N PRO A 21 6.26 11.54 5.92
CA PRO A 21 7.68 11.20 5.81
C PRO A 21 8.17 10.16 6.84
N LYS A 22 7.43 9.96 7.94
CA LYS A 22 7.75 8.99 8.99
C LYS A 22 7.02 7.66 8.85
N LEU A 23 6.11 7.54 7.86
CA LEU A 23 5.35 6.31 7.67
C LEU A 23 6.23 5.29 6.95
N THR A 24 6.44 4.14 7.58
CA THR A 24 7.35 3.09 7.10
C THR A 24 6.62 1.82 6.67
N SER A 25 5.36 1.64 7.08
CA SER A 25 4.60 0.43 6.83
C SER A 25 3.14 0.70 6.50
N LEU A 26 2.55 -0.25 5.78
CA LEU A 26 1.14 -0.36 5.49
C LEU A 26 0.44 -1.31 6.48
N PRO A 27 -0.90 -1.18 6.61
CA PRO A 27 -1.72 -2.19 7.28
C PRO A 27 -1.51 -3.59 6.71
N GLU A 28 -1.87 -4.61 7.48
CA GLU A 28 -1.79 -6.01 7.06
C GLU A 28 -2.58 -6.26 5.77
N LYS A 29 -2.11 -7.23 4.97
CA LYS A 29 -2.70 -7.56 3.67
C LYS A 29 -4.22 -7.80 3.75
N ASP A 30 -4.67 -8.47 4.80
CA ASP A 30 -6.09 -8.79 5.01
C ASP A 30 -6.96 -7.53 5.18
N MET A 31 -6.40 -6.46 5.75
CA MET A 31 -7.08 -5.17 5.88
C MET A 31 -7.17 -4.42 4.55
N LEU A 32 -6.23 -4.68 3.63
CA LEU A 32 -6.18 -4.07 2.30
C LEU A 32 -6.88 -4.92 1.23
N ARG A 33 -7.52 -6.03 1.60
CA ARG A 33 -8.07 -7.00 0.64
C ARG A 33 -9.17 -6.42 -0.26
N SER A 34 -9.92 -5.44 0.25
CA SER A 34 -11.03 -4.82 -0.48
C SER A 34 -10.62 -3.65 -1.39
N LEU A 35 -9.34 -3.25 -1.31
CA LEU A 35 -8.78 -2.06 -1.91
C LEU A 35 -8.59 -2.24 -3.42
N GLY A 36 -9.18 -1.34 -4.19
CA GLY A 36 -9.00 -1.27 -5.65
C GLY A 36 -7.85 -0.36 -6.05
N CYS A 37 -7.64 0.71 -5.28
CA CYS A 37 -6.69 1.77 -5.59
C CYS A 37 -5.85 2.18 -4.38
N LEU A 38 -4.53 2.26 -4.57
CA LEU A 38 -3.57 2.80 -3.60
C LEU A 38 -2.74 3.92 -4.24
N TYR A 39 -2.72 5.08 -3.61
CA TYR A 39 -1.90 6.21 -4.00
C TYR A 39 -0.96 6.61 -2.85
N ILE A 40 0.34 6.64 -3.13
CA ILE A 40 1.37 7.08 -2.17
C ILE A 40 2.14 8.22 -2.81
N SER A 41 2.21 9.37 -2.14
CA SER A 41 3.08 10.45 -2.61
C SER A 41 3.75 11.23 -1.48
N SER A 42 4.99 11.67 -1.72
CA SER A 42 5.81 12.39 -0.74
C SER A 42 5.99 11.61 0.57
N CYS A 43 6.18 10.29 0.48
CA CYS A 43 6.33 9.39 1.63
C CYS A 43 7.61 8.55 1.47
N PRO A 44 8.81 9.15 1.54
CA PRO A 44 10.07 8.54 1.10
C PRO A 44 10.32 7.15 1.70
N LEU A 45 10.11 6.98 3.01
CA LEU A 45 10.34 5.68 3.68
C LEU A 45 9.38 4.60 3.19
N LEU A 46 8.09 4.91 3.09
CA LEU A 46 7.09 3.97 2.60
C LEU A 46 7.30 3.63 1.12
N GLN A 47 7.73 4.62 0.33
CA GLN A 47 8.00 4.44 -1.09
C GLN A 47 9.10 3.41 -1.29
N GLU A 48 10.24 3.54 -0.61
CA GLU A 48 11.33 2.56 -0.70
C GLU A 48 10.86 1.14 -0.40
N GLU A 49 10.06 0.97 0.66
CA GLU A 49 9.50 -0.32 1.06
C GLU A 49 8.44 -0.88 0.08
N CYS A 50 7.85 -0.04 -0.78
CA CYS A 50 6.86 -0.40 -1.78
C CYS A 50 7.41 -0.45 -3.23
N SER A 51 8.67 -0.04 -3.47
CA SER A 51 9.16 0.30 -4.82
C SER A 51 9.61 -0.87 -5.72
N SER A 52 9.49 -2.13 -5.30
CA SER A 52 9.92 -3.27 -6.13
C SER A 52 9.42 -4.61 -5.58
N ASP A 53 9.62 -5.70 -6.33
CA ASP A 53 9.49 -7.09 -5.88
C ASP A 53 10.36 -7.43 -4.64
N LYS A 54 11.32 -6.56 -4.30
CA LYS A 54 12.19 -6.68 -3.13
C LYS A 54 11.75 -5.83 -1.93
N GLY A 55 10.76 -4.96 -2.10
CA GLY A 55 10.22 -4.14 -1.02
C GLY A 55 9.44 -5.01 -0.02
N ARG A 56 9.66 -4.84 1.29
CA ARG A 56 8.98 -5.67 2.31
C ARG A 56 7.46 -5.54 2.26
N GLU A 57 6.99 -4.34 1.92
CA GLU A 57 5.57 -4.01 1.88
C GLU A 57 4.93 -4.38 0.53
N TRP A 58 5.73 -4.79 -0.47
CA TRP A 58 5.23 -5.21 -1.79
C TRP A 58 4.17 -6.30 -1.70
N SER A 59 4.39 -7.29 -0.83
CA SER A 59 3.48 -8.42 -0.62
C SER A 59 2.08 -8.01 -0.14
N LYS A 60 1.96 -6.84 0.51
CA LYS A 60 0.70 -6.28 1.01
C LYS A 60 -0.07 -5.51 -0.06
N ILE A 61 0.58 -5.11 -1.15
CA ILE A 61 -0.02 -4.28 -2.21
C ILE A 61 -0.09 -4.99 -3.56
N SER A 62 0.54 -6.16 -3.70
CA SER A 62 0.61 -6.90 -4.97
C SER A 62 -0.74 -7.40 -5.48
N HIS A 63 -1.75 -7.53 -4.62
CA HIS A 63 -3.12 -7.89 -5.01
C HIS A 63 -3.97 -6.68 -5.40
N ILE A 64 -3.51 -5.46 -5.18
CA ILE A 64 -4.27 -4.24 -5.45
C ILE A 64 -4.21 -3.95 -6.95
N PRO A 65 -5.36 -3.81 -7.64
CA PRO A 65 -5.40 -3.59 -9.09
C PRO A 65 -4.63 -2.36 -9.56
N LEU A 66 -4.69 -1.27 -8.80
CA LEU A 66 -4.09 0.01 -9.16
C LEU A 66 -3.25 0.56 -8.01
N VAL A 67 -1.93 0.57 -8.20
CA VAL A 67 -0.99 1.21 -7.28
C VAL A 67 -0.26 2.32 -8.00
N GLN A 68 -0.19 3.51 -7.39
CA GLN A 68 0.57 4.64 -7.91
C GLN A 68 1.44 5.23 -6.81
N ILE A 69 2.73 5.39 -7.11
CA ILE A 69 3.74 5.90 -6.19
C ILE A 69 4.43 7.09 -6.85
N ASP A 70 4.34 8.28 -6.24
CA ASP A 70 4.87 9.55 -6.77
C ASP A 70 4.57 9.78 -8.26
N GLY A 71 3.31 9.64 -8.61
CA GLY A 71 2.85 9.84 -9.98
C GLY A 71 3.11 8.65 -10.90
N LYS A 72 3.93 7.67 -10.50
CA LYS A 72 4.28 6.50 -11.33
C LYS A 72 3.38 5.32 -11.02
N ARG A 73 2.75 4.75 -12.05
CA ARG A 73 1.96 3.52 -11.88
C ARG A 73 2.91 2.34 -11.65
N VAL A 74 2.66 1.63 -10.56
CA VAL A 74 3.39 0.43 -10.21
C VAL A 74 2.52 -0.75 -10.59
N ILE A 75 2.98 -1.57 -11.53
CA ILE A 75 2.22 -2.70 -12.04
C ILE A 75 2.60 -3.91 -11.19
N PRO A 76 1.72 -4.41 -10.31
CA PRO A 76 1.95 -5.71 -9.72
C PRO A 76 1.89 -6.74 -10.84
N ARG A 77 3.01 -7.38 -11.13
CA ARG A 77 3.03 -8.52 -12.06
C ARG A 77 2.03 -9.54 -11.53
N LYS A 78 1.09 -9.98 -12.36
CA LYS A 78 0.35 -11.21 -12.09
C LYS A 78 1.41 -12.31 -11.96
N SER A 79 1.50 -12.94 -10.80
CA SER A 79 2.05 -14.29 -10.76
C SER A 79 1.01 -15.17 -11.45
N ASP A 80 1.40 -15.74 -12.58
CA ASP A 80 0.64 -16.79 -13.28
C ASP A 80 0.44 -18.03 -12.38
#